data_AF-A0A4Q5QBH6-F1
#
_entry.id   AF-A0A4Q5QBH6-F1
#
_cell.length_a   1.000
_cell.length_b   1.000
_cell.length_c   1.000
_cell.angle_alpha   90.00
_cell.angle_beta   90.00
_cell.angle_gamma   90.00
#
_symmetry.space_group_name_H-M   'P 1'
#
loop_
_entity.id
_entity.type
_entity.pdbx_description
1 polymer ?
#
loop_
_entity_poly.entity_id
_entity_poly.type
_entity_poly.pdbx_seq_one_letter_code
_entity_poly.pdbx_strand_id
1 'polypeptide(L)'
;MFFPLSKLLYFLVTPSNALALLVLLGIGLAAGGWLRSGLWIGGLAALFLLIAGLSPLPVLIALPLEERFPAFVDDGAPVTGIIVLGGAIETRLSADRGQLLL
;
A
#
# COMPACT_ATOMS: atom_id res chain seq x y z
N MET A 1 10.82 20.26 10.93
CA MET A 1 9.35 20.19 11.08
C MET A 1 8.64 19.56 9.88
N PHE A 2 9.14 19.73 8.64
CA PHE A 2 8.52 19.18 7.43
C PHE A 2 8.38 17.65 7.43
N PHE A 3 9.44 16.91 7.77
CA PHE A 3 9.45 15.43 7.70
C PHE A 3 8.40 14.72 8.59
N PRO A 4 8.29 15.03 9.90
CA PRO A 4 7.24 14.41 10.73
C PRO A 4 5.83 14.83 10.29
N LEU A 5 5.65 16.08 9.87
CA LEU A 5 4.36 16.57 9.37
C LEU A 5 3.97 15.89 8.04
N SER A 6 4.93 15.68 7.13
CA SER A 6 4.69 14.99 5.87
C SER A 6 4.29 13.55 6.10
N LYS A 7 4.89 12.85 7.08
CA LYS A 7 4.48 11.49 7.45
C LYS A 7 3.07 11.44 8.02
N LEU A 8 2.70 12.41 8.85
CA LEU A 8 1.35 12.47 9.42
C LEU A 8 0.32 12.74 8.32
N LEU A 9 0.57 13.74 7.48
CA LEU A 9 -0.30 14.03 6.34
C LEU A 9 -0.40 12.85 5.38
N TYR A 10 0.73 12.19 5.08
CA TYR A 10 0.74 10.98 4.27
C TYR A 10 -0.09 9.88 4.92
N PHE A 11 0.05 9.64 6.22
CA PHE A 11 -0.78 8.68 6.95
C PHE A 11 -2.28 8.97 6.83
N LEU A 12 -2.70 10.24 6.90
CA LEU A 12 -4.11 10.61 6.73
C LEU A 12 -4.61 10.45 5.30
N VAL A 13 -3.78 10.78 4.30
CA VAL A 13 -4.16 10.79 2.88
C VAL A 13 -4.06 9.41 2.23
N THR A 14 -3.31 8.46 2.81
CA THR A 14 -3.28 7.07 2.36
C THR A 14 -4.71 6.53 2.27
N PRO A 15 -5.18 6.05 1.11
CA PRO A 15 -6.58 5.71 0.87
C PRO A 15 -7.17 4.72 1.89
N SER A 16 -6.41 3.69 2.28
CA SER A 16 -6.85 2.70 3.28
C SER A 16 -7.06 3.33 4.66
N ASN A 17 -6.16 4.21 5.08
CA ASN A 17 -6.25 4.90 6.35
C ASN A 17 -7.40 5.92 6.35
N ALA A 18 -7.56 6.68 5.27
CA ALA A 18 -8.68 7.61 5.10
C ALA A 18 -10.02 6.88 5.22
N LEU A 19 -10.18 5.74 4.54
CA LEU A 19 -11.38 4.91 4.63
C LEU A 19 -11.58 4.36 6.05
N ALA A 20 -10.53 3.86 6.71
CA ALA A 20 -10.62 3.38 8.09
C ALA A 20 -11.04 4.49 9.07
N LEU A 21 -10.48 5.69 8.92
CA LEU A 21 -10.86 6.86 9.71
C LEU A 21 -12.31 7.27 9.45
N LEU A 22 -12.80 7.18 8.21
CA LEU A 22 -14.21 7.43 7.88
C LEU A 22 -15.15 6.40 8.50
N VAL A 23 -14.75 5.14 8.60
CA VAL A 23 -15.50 4.11 9.34
C VAL A 23 -15.63 4.50 10.81
N LEU A 24 -14.51 4.86 11.46
CA LEU A 24 -14.51 5.31 12.86
C LEU A 24 -15.37 6.56 13.06
N LEU A 25 -15.28 7.52 12.13
CA LEU A 25 -16.11 8.72 12.13
C LEU A 25 -17.60 8.37 12.00
N GLY A 26 -17.97 7.46 11.10
CA GLY A 26 -19.35 6.99 10.95
C GLY A 26 -19.90 6.35 12.24
N ILE A 27 -19.09 5.55 12.93
CA ILE A 27 -19.45 4.97 14.24
C ILE A 27 -19.65 6.08 15.28
N GLY A 28 -18.76 7.06 15.34
CA GLY A 28 -18.87 8.20 16.25
C GLY A 28 -20.12 9.04 16.01
N LEU A 29 -20.45 9.32 14.74
CA LEU A 29 -21.67 10.04 14.35
C LEU A 29 -22.94 9.26 14.74
N ALA A 30 -22.93 7.95 14.54
CA ALA A 30 -24.05 7.09 14.93
C ALA A 30 -24.26 7.10 16.45
N ALA A 31 -23.18 7.00 17.23
CA ALA A 31 -23.22 7.08 18.69
C ALA A 31 -23.65 8.48 19.19
N GLY A 32 -23.32 9.54 18.47
CA GLY A 32 -23.70 10.93 18.78
C GLY A 32 -25.15 11.31 18.39
N GLY A 33 -25.97 10.35 17.94
CA GLY A 33 -27.38 10.58 17.59
C GLY A 33 -27.64 10.85 16.10
N TRP A 34 -26.61 10.93 15.26
CA TRP A 34 -26.75 11.08 13.80
C TRP A 34 -26.69 9.72 13.10
N LEU A 35 -27.55 8.79 13.55
CA LEU A 35 -27.54 7.39 13.14
C LEU A 35 -27.55 7.18 11.62
N ARG A 36 -28.42 7.88 10.89
CA ARG A 36 -28.52 7.72 9.43
C ARG A 36 -27.24 8.14 8.72
N SER A 37 -26.72 9.32 9.04
CA SER A 37 -25.48 9.84 8.44
C SER A 37 -24.27 8.99 8.82
N GLY A 38 -24.18 8.55 10.08
CA GLY A 38 -23.10 7.69 10.56
C GLY A 38 -23.08 6.33 9.89
N LEU A 39 -24.24 5.68 9.76
CA LEU A 39 -24.37 4.40 9.05
C LEU A 39 -24.05 4.52 7.56
N TRP A 40 -24.49 5.60 6.90
CA TRP A 40 -24.17 5.83 5.49
C TRP A 40 -22.68 6.05 5.26
N ILE A 41 -22.06 6.97 6.01
CA ILE A 41 -20.64 7.29 5.86
C ILE A 41 -19.79 6.07 6.23
N GLY A 42 -20.02 5.49 7.40
CA GLY A 42 -19.25 4.37 7.89
C GLY A 42 -19.48 3.11 7.06
N GLY A 43 -20.73 2.83 6.66
CA GLY A 43 -21.08 1.68 5.83
C GLY A 43 -20.48 1.77 4.44
N LEU A 44 -20.55 2.95 3.79
CA LEU A 44 -19.96 3.14 2.47
C LEU A 44 -18.43 3.06 2.52
N ALA A 45 -17.80 3.67 3.53
CA ALA A 45 -16.35 3.57 3.71
C ALA A 45 -15.89 2.13 3.98
N ALA A 46 -16.62 1.37 4.81
CA ALA A 46 -16.34 -0.03 5.07
C ALA A 46 -16.51 -0.88 3.80
N LEU A 47 -17.56 -0.62 3.01
CA LEU A 47 -17.78 -1.30 1.73
C LEU A 47 -16.63 -1.04 0.76
N PHE A 48 -16.20 0.21 0.58
CA PHE A 48 -15.06 0.53 -0.27
C PHE A 48 -13.77 -0.10 0.23
N LEU A 49 -13.54 -0.12 1.55
CA LEU A 49 -12.37 -0.76 2.13
C LEU A 49 -12.35 -2.26 1.86
N LEU A 50 -13.50 -2.93 1.97
CA LEU A 50 -13.63 -4.35 1.62
C LEU A 50 -13.43 -4.59 0.13
N ILE A 51 -14.07 -3.80 -0.73
CA ILE A 51 -13.92 -3.93 -2.19
C ILE A 51 -12.45 -3.73 -2.56
N ALA A 52 -11.83 -2.63 -2.13
CA ALA A 52 -10.44 -2.33 -2.46
C ALA A 52 -9.47 -3.36 -1.86
N GLY A 53 -9.69 -3.76 -0.60
CA GLY A 53 -8.80 -4.67 0.12
C GLY A 53 -8.89 -6.13 -0.34
N LEU A 54 -10.06 -6.60 -0.78
CA LEU A 54 -10.24 -7.96 -1.31
C LEU A 54 -10.12 -8.00 -2.84
N SER A 55 -10.13 -6.86 -3.53
CA SER A 55 -10.00 -6.85 -4.98
C SER A 55 -8.61 -7.32 -5.43
N PRO A 56 -8.53 -8.08 -6.53
CA PRO A 56 -7.26 -8.40 -7.18
C PRO A 56 -6.72 -7.22 -8.01
N LEU A 57 -7.31 -6.02 -7.92
CA LEU A 57 -6.92 -4.83 -8.68
C LEU A 57 -5.41 -4.54 -8.62
N PRO A 58 -4.74 -4.59 -7.44
CA PRO A 58 -3.31 -4.34 -7.38
C PRO A 58 -2.50 -5.29 -8.27
N VAL A 59 -2.86 -6.59 -8.24
CA VAL A 59 -2.21 -7.62 -9.05
C VAL A 59 -2.49 -7.41 -10.53
N LEU A 60 -3.74 -7.14 -10.90
CA LEU A 60 -4.13 -6.93 -12.29
C LEU A 60 -3.44 -5.71 -12.92
N ILE A 61 -3.15 -4.68 -12.12
CA ILE A 61 -2.42 -3.48 -12.57
C ILE A 61 -0.91 -3.74 -12.63
N ALA A 62 -0.37 -4.54 -11.70
CA ALA A 62 1.06 -4.86 -11.66
C ALA A 62 1.47 -5.85 -12.76
N LEU A 63 0.63 -6.84 -13.07
CA LEU A 63 0.95 -7.95 -13.98
C LEU A 63 1.51 -7.48 -15.35
N PRO A 64 0.87 -6.52 -16.06
CA PRO A 64 1.38 -6.06 -17.35
C PRO A 64 2.69 -5.27 -17.24
N LEU A 65 2.98 -4.69 -16.07
CA LEU A 65 4.22 -3.97 -15.81
C LEU A 65 5.37 -4.95 -15.55
N GLU A 66 5.08 -6.07 -14.90
CA GLU A 66 6.03 -7.16 -14.63
C GLU A 66 6.33 -7.98 -15.89
N GLU A 67 5.29 -8.41 -16.62
CA GLU A 67 5.43 -9.25 -17.82
C GLU A 67 6.04 -8.52 -19.02
N ARG A 68 6.21 -7.19 -18.95
CA ARG A 68 6.82 -6.42 -20.03
C ARG A 68 8.31 -6.72 -20.21
N PHE A 69 8.97 -7.24 -19.19
CA PHE A 69 10.39 -7.58 -19.25
C PHE A 69 10.55 -9.10 -19.44
N PRO A 70 11.30 -9.55 -20.47
CA PRO A 70 11.57 -10.97 -20.62
C PRO A 70 12.38 -11.45 -19.41
N ALA A 71 12.09 -12.68 -18.97
CA ALA A 71 12.90 -13.33 -17.95
C ALA A 71 14.37 -13.38 -18.42
N PHE A 72 15.29 -13.18 -17.49
CA PHE A 72 16.72 -13.31 -17.77
C PHE A 72 17.01 -14.73 -18.28
N VAL A 73 17.72 -14.83 -19.41
CA VAL A 73 18.23 -16.08 -19.98
C VAL A 73 19.74 -16.01 -19.91
N ASP A 74 20.35 -16.98 -19.24
CA ASP A 74 21.81 -17.10 -19.14
C ASP A 74 22.39 -17.40 -20.53
N ASP A 75 23.26 -16.52 -21.00
CA ASP A 75 23.98 -16.62 -22.27
C ASP A 75 25.39 -17.22 -22.10
N GLY A 76 25.76 -17.61 -20.87
CA GLY A 76 27.07 -18.15 -20.52
C GLY A 76 28.17 -17.11 -20.40
N ALA A 77 27.86 -15.82 -20.56
CA ALA A 77 28.82 -14.75 -20.34
C ALA A 77 28.99 -14.46 -18.84
N PRO A 78 30.21 -14.14 -18.37
CA PRO A 78 30.44 -13.80 -16.97
C PRO A 78 29.73 -12.48 -16.60
N VAL A 79 28.90 -12.53 -15.56
CA VAL A 79 28.22 -11.34 -15.01
C VAL A 79 29.25 -10.34 -14.48
N THR A 80 29.32 -9.17 -15.10
CA THR A 80 30.31 -8.13 -14.75
C THR A 80 29.83 -7.23 -13.60
N GLY A 81 28.52 -7.20 -13.32
CA GLY A 81 27.94 -6.43 -12.23
C GLY A 81 26.41 -6.54 -12.21
N ILE A 82 25.81 -6.23 -11.06
CA ILE A 82 24.36 -6.26 -10.83
C ILE A 82 23.93 -4.89 -10.30
N ILE A 83 22.92 -4.29 -10.91
CA ILE A 83 22.28 -3.07 -10.41
C ILE A 83 20.94 -3.44 -9.79
N VAL A 84 20.81 -3.18 -8.49
CA VAL A 84 19.57 -3.42 -7.75
C VAL A 84 18.85 -2.09 -7.54
N LEU A 85 17.64 -1.98 -8.06
CA LEU A 85 16.80 -0.80 -7.87
C LEU A 85 16.24 -0.78 -6.44
N GLY A 86 16.46 0.33 -5.74
CA GLY A 86 15.93 0.53 -4.39
C GLY A 86 14.39 0.62 -4.39
N GLY A 87 13.78 0.19 -3.28
CA GLY A 87 12.32 0.25 -3.07
C GLY A 87 11.60 -1.10 -3.19
N ALA A 88 12.19 -2.08 -3.87
CA ALA A 88 11.68 -3.46 -3.89
C ALA A 88 12.37 -4.38 -2.86
N ILE A 89 13.47 -3.89 -2.27
CA ILE A 89 14.27 -4.61 -1.27
C ILE A 89 14.43 -3.67 -0.09
N GLU A 90 14.18 -4.18 1.11
CA GLU A 90 14.46 -3.44 2.34
C GLU A 90 15.96 -3.36 2.58
N THR A 91 16.59 -2.36 1.96
CA THR A 91 18.05 -2.26 1.82
C THR A 91 18.73 -2.18 3.19
N ARG A 92 18.10 -1.48 4.15
CA ARG A 92 18.65 -1.28 5.49
C ARG A 92 18.61 -2.58 6.30
N LEU A 93 17.48 -3.29 6.24
CA LEU A 93 17.29 -4.57 6.93
C LEU A 93 18.11 -5.70 6.29
N SER A 94 18.27 -5.66 4.97
CA SER A 94 19.08 -6.62 4.21
C SER A 94 20.57 -6.47 4.54
N ALA A 95 21.06 -5.24 4.65
CA ALA A 95 22.43 -4.95 5.06
C ALA A 95 22.70 -5.43 6.49
N ASP A 96 21.78 -5.15 7.42
CA ASP A 96 21.93 -5.56 8.83
C ASP A 96 21.93 -7.07 9.02
N ARG A 97 21.19 -7.82 8.18
CA ARG A 97 21.04 -9.27 8.30
C ARG A 97 21.93 -10.08 7.37
N GLY A 98 22.69 -9.44 6.48
CA GLY A 98 23.53 -10.13 5.49
C GLY A 98 22.75 -11.04 4.53
N GLN A 99 21.45 -10.78 4.34
CA GLN A 99 20.57 -11.56 3.47
C GLN A 99 19.60 -10.64 2.75
N LEU A 100 19.22 -10.97 1.52
CA LEU A 100 18.26 -10.19 0.75
C LEU A 100 16.87 -10.33 1.36
N LEU A 101 16.29 -9.20 1.78
CA LEU A 101 14.93 -9.12 2.28
C LEU A 101 14.10 -8.23 1.37
N LEU A 102 13.04 -8.81 0.81
CA LEU A 102 12.03 -8.14 0.00
C LEU A 102 11.04 -7.38 0.90
#